data_AF-A0A517SC65-F1
#
_entry.id   AF-A0A517SC65-F1
#
_cell.length_a   1.000
_cell.length_b   1.000
_cell.length_c   1.000
_cell.angle_alpha   90.00
_cell.angle_beta   90.00
_cell.angle_gamma   90.00
#
_symmetry.space_group_name_H-M   'P 1'
#
loop_
_entity.id
_entity.type
_entity.pdbx_description
1 polymer ?
#
loop_
_entity_poly.entity_id
_entity_poly.type
_entity_poly.pdbx_seq_one_letter_code
_entity_poly.pdbx_strand_id
1 'polypeptide(L)'
;MSRAQRLSTLPGQVVCPATDFNRRPRESHRQVRVFAASLNAARIDYLRFCTSGFDSQEFGMTFRALQWLPVIWMGLGLTSTAASADDLPPSLFVEGYADKISYAPGEEVALHVSTSAPRFALTVSRVGAEVKEVLAKADIPGVLSPVPENASSHGCRWPAAFRFKIPEDWTSGYYAIRFSASDGGGKWVARGRRTAESQAFLIVRPAQPGTKSRILLQLSTNTYNAYNNWGGSSLYAYHGRANLQGHRVSFLRPPASQFENWERPFVAWAEKNGYAIDFCANGDLEFHPELLAAYKLVLSVGHDEYWSSLMRDHLEAFIGKGGNVAFFSGNTCCWQVRSEDDGTALTSWKQSPNSDPLYPEPDKKLLSTLWSHYLIGRPENQLTGVGFLWGGYHKSHGQFMDGKGAFRVHQPDHWLFAGTNLRRDDEFGAKHSIVGYECDGCELDWKDGLPVPTHRDGTPETFQVLATCPAKWHPDDCEWYEKWERGRVGNAVLGVYTRGGTVFTCGSTDWAHGLRGGDEVTERITRNILDRLGTP
;
A
#
# COMPACT_ATOMS: atom_id res chain seq x y z
N MET A 1 14.94 -54.70 -27.71
CA MET A 1 14.87 -54.76 -26.24
C MET A 1 15.33 -53.39 -25.74
N SER A 2 14.72 -52.64 -24.83
CA SER A 2 13.45 -52.66 -24.09
C SER A 2 13.59 -51.52 -23.06
N ARG A 3 12.56 -50.68 -22.91
CA ARG A 3 12.01 -50.05 -21.68
C ARG A 3 12.97 -49.73 -20.50
N ALA A 4 12.79 -48.61 -19.78
CA ALA A 4 11.48 -48.15 -19.30
C ALA A 4 11.38 -46.64 -18.98
N GLN A 5 10.14 -46.13 -19.03
CA GLN A 5 9.70 -44.89 -18.39
C GLN A 5 9.46 -45.10 -16.88
N ARG A 6 9.47 -44.01 -16.10
CA ARG A 6 8.69 -43.69 -14.87
C ARG A 6 9.27 -42.40 -14.26
N LEU A 7 8.56 -41.55 -13.51
CA LEU A 7 7.11 -41.24 -13.40
C LEU A 7 7.02 -39.85 -12.73
N SER A 8 5.87 -39.17 -12.86
CA SER A 8 5.61 -37.84 -12.30
C SER A 8 5.49 -37.81 -10.77
N THR A 9 5.96 -36.72 -10.14
CA THR A 9 5.56 -36.30 -8.78
C THR A 9 5.16 -34.82 -8.76
N LEU A 10 4.03 -34.53 -8.12
CA LEU A 10 3.49 -33.18 -7.91
C LEU A 10 4.30 -32.43 -6.83
N PRO A 11 4.49 -31.11 -6.93
CA PRO A 11 4.92 -30.29 -5.80
C PRO A 11 3.74 -30.01 -4.86
N GLY A 12 3.95 -30.19 -3.55
CA GLY A 12 2.98 -29.87 -2.52
C GLY A 12 2.95 -28.37 -2.20
N GLN A 13 1.81 -27.90 -1.67
CA GLN A 13 1.67 -26.56 -1.12
C GLN A 13 2.65 -26.36 0.05
N VAL A 14 3.42 -25.27 0.04
CA VAL A 14 4.26 -24.85 1.17
C VAL A 14 3.77 -23.52 1.68
N VAL A 15 3.55 -23.44 2.99
CA VAL A 15 3.01 -22.26 3.69
C VAL A 15 4.14 -21.30 4.02
N CYS A 16 4.04 -20.04 3.60
CA CYS A 16 4.93 -18.98 4.04
C CYS A 16 4.62 -18.56 5.49
N PRO A 17 5.63 -18.43 6.38
CA PRO A 17 5.42 -17.95 7.74
C PRO A 17 5.29 -16.42 7.78
N ALA A 18 4.20 -15.92 8.37
CA ALA A 18 4.03 -14.49 8.65
C ALA A 18 4.99 -14.03 9.77
N THR A 19 5.55 -12.83 9.65
CA THR A 19 6.34 -12.18 10.71
C THR A 19 5.57 -11.03 11.36
N ASP A 20 5.58 -11.02 12.68
CA ASP A 20 4.69 -10.24 13.55
C ASP A 20 5.30 -8.88 13.92
N PHE A 21 4.78 -7.80 13.33
CA PHE A 21 5.23 -6.43 13.60
C PHE A 21 4.51 -5.82 14.82
N ASN A 22 4.88 -6.21 16.05
CA ASN A 22 4.67 -5.36 17.24
C ASN A 22 5.37 -5.83 18.53
N ARG A 23 6.65 -5.49 18.75
CA ARG A 23 7.23 -5.41 20.11
C ARG A 23 8.24 -4.27 20.30
N ARG A 24 7.91 -3.32 21.17
CA ARG A 24 8.90 -2.47 21.87
C ARG A 24 9.48 -3.26 23.06
N PRO A 25 10.75 -3.07 23.43
CA PRO A 25 11.35 -3.79 24.56
C PRO A 25 10.90 -3.22 25.91
N ARG A 26 10.74 -4.10 26.90
CA ARG A 26 10.82 -3.78 28.33
C ARG A 26 11.61 -4.87 29.04
N GLU A 27 12.39 -4.45 30.02
CA GLU A 27 13.42 -5.26 30.67
C GLU A 27 12.87 -6.23 31.72
N SER A 28 13.78 -7.06 32.22
CA SER A 28 13.59 -8.19 33.13
C SER A 28 12.90 -7.90 34.46
N HIS A 29 12.20 -8.90 35.01
CA HIS A 29 12.52 -9.45 36.33
C HIS A 29 12.03 -10.92 36.47
N ARG A 30 12.44 -11.61 37.54
CA ARG A 30 12.53 -13.08 37.67
C ARG A 30 11.50 -13.66 38.65
N GLN A 31 11.13 -14.94 38.40
CA GLN A 31 10.51 -15.91 39.35
C GLN A 31 9.05 -15.56 39.79
N VAL A 32 8.16 -16.50 40.15
CA VAL A 32 8.31 -17.80 40.85
C VAL A 32 7.37 -18.89 40.24
N ARG A 33 7.75 -20.18 40.35
CA ARG A 33 6.91 -21.36 39.99
C ARG A 33 5.91 -21.71 41.11
N VAL A 34 4.84 -22.43 40.79
CA VAL A 34 4.48 -23.81 41.24
C VAL A 34 2.95 -23.97 41.25
N PHE A 35 2.39 -24.76 40.31
CA PHE A 35 1.70 -26.04 40.60
C PHE A 35 1.12 -26.62 39.31
N ALA A 36 1.42 -27.89 39.03
CA ALA A 36 0.82 -28.66 37.96
C ALA A 36 0.50 -30.06 38.51
N ALA A 37 -0.78 -30.44 38.49
CA ALA A 37 -1.26 -31.82 38.46
C ALA A 37 -2.79 -31.83 38.45
N SER A 38 -3.41 -32.34 37.38
CA SER A 38 -4.33 -33.50 37.45
C SER A 38 -5.13 -33.69 36.16
N LEU A 39 -5.39 -34.95 35.84
CA LEU A 39 -6.39 -35.47 34.88
C LEU A 39 -6.11 -35.27 33.38
N ASN A 40 -5.34 -36.22 32.84
CA ASN A 40 -5.54 -36.70 31.46
C ASN A 40 -5.20 -38.22 31.42
N ALA A 41 -6.20 -39.09 31.21
CA ALA A 41 -6.00 -40.53 30.95
C ALA A 41 -7.30 -41.23 30.48
N ALA A 42 -7.15 -42.19 29.54
CA ALA A 42 -8.18 -43.04 28.87
C ALA A 42 -9.12 -42.30 27.89
N ARG A 43 -9.44 -42.78 26.67
CA ARG A 43 -9.12 -44.00 25.85
C ARG A 43 -9.66 -43.73 24.41
N ILE A 44 -9.28 -44.38 23.29
CA ILE A 44 -8.23 -45.37 22.91
C ILE A 44 -8.02 -45.32 21.37
N ASP A 45 -6.88 -45.79 20.85
CA ASP A 45 -6.67 -46.07 19.40
C ASP A 45 -7.24 -47.44 18.97
N TYR A 46 -7.65 -47.60 17.70
CA TYR A 46 -7.25 -48.74 16.82
C TYR A 46 -7.92 -48.70 15.42
N LEU A 47 -7.12 -48.78 14.33
CA LEU A 47 -7.24 -49.71 13.16
C LEU A 47 -6.69 -49.16 11.83
N ARG A 48 -5.76 -49.92 11.22
CA ARG A 48 -5.44 -49.93 9.78
C ARG A 48 -4.93 -51.33 9.38
N PHE A 49 -5.05 -51.67 8.09
CA PHE A 49 -4.63 -52.92 7.40
C PHE A 49 -5.43 -54.18 7.78
N CYS A 50 -5.98 -54.99 6.86
CA CYS A 50 -5.55 -55.38 5.50
C CYS A 50 -6.75 -55.69 4.57
N THR A 51 -6.52 -55.68 3.25
CA THR A 51 -7.42 -56.29 2.25
C THR A 51 -6.64 -57.14 1.25
N SER A 52 -6.89 -58.44 1.26
CA SER A 52 -6.57 -59.39 0.20
C SER A 52 -7.75 -60.34 0.08
N GLY A 53 -8.43 -60.40 -1.07
CA GLY A 53 -9.58 -61.28 -1.25
C GLY A 53 -9.18 -62.68 -1.70
N PHE A 54 -10.10 -63.65 -1.55
CA PHE A 54 -10.54 -64.52 -2.66
C PHE A 54 -11.81 -65.33 -2.27
N ASP A 55 -12.73 -65.38 -3.22
CA ASP A 55 -13.75 -66.40 -3.55
C ASP A 55 -14.85 -67.00 -2.63
N SER A 56 -16.03 -67.07 -3.27
CA SER A 56 -16.95 -68.22 -3.41
C SER A 56 -18.22 -68.41 -2.55
N GLN A 57 -19.30 -68.71 -3.30
CA GLN A 57 -20.54 -69.48 -3.02
C GLN A 57 -21.70 -68.93 -2.15
N GLU A 58 -22.72 -68.45 -2.88
CA GLU A 58 -24.10 -69.00 -3.00
C GLU A 58 -25.03 -69.31 -1.80
N PHE A 59 -26.28 -68.83 -1.99
CA PHE A 59 -27.58 -69.38 -1.57
C PHE A 59 -27.98 -69.53 -0.08
N GLY A 60 -29.18 -69.02 0.24
CA GLY A 60 -29.87 -69.34 1.50
C GLY A 60 -31.01 -68.41 1.91
N MET A 61 -32.14 -68.39 1.19
CA MET A 61 -33.36 -67.75 1.70
C MET A 61 -33.95 -68.53 2.88
N THR A 62 -34.46 -67.83 3.91
CA THR A 62 -35.68 -68.28 4.62
C THR A 62 -36.35 -67.12 5.37
N PHE A 63 -37.64 -66.94 5.12
CA PHE A 63 -38.51 -65.98 5.81
C PHE A 63 -39.33 -66.71 6.88
N ARG A 64 -39.35 -66.20 8.13
CA ARG A 64 -40.39 -66.38 9.18
C ARG A 64 -40.03 -65.41 10.33
N ALA A 65 -40.68 -64.27 10.55
CA ALA A 65 -42.09 -63.92 10.79
C ALA A 65 -42.49 -63.97 12.29
N LEU A 66 -43.15 -62.89 12.75
CA LEU A 66 -43.65 -62.61 14.11
C LEU A 66 -42.55 -62.36 15.19
N GLN A 67 -42.70 -61.49 16.21
CA GLN A 67 -43.87 -60.77 16.76
C GLN A 67 -43.60 -59.26 17.01
N TRP A 68 -44.69 -58.48 17.14
CA TRP A 68 -44.68 -57.07 17.55
C TRP A 68 -44.62 -56.90 19.08
N LEU A 69 -43.83 -55.93 19.55
CA LEU A 69 -44.00 -55.26 20.86
C LEU A 69 -43.82 -53.75 20.68
N PRO A 70 -44.73 -52.89 21.19
CA PRO A 70 -44.59 -51.45 21.07
C PRO A 70 -43.61 -50.91 22.12
N VAL A 71 -42.44 -50.43 21.70
CA VAL A 71 -41.55 -49.69 22.59
C VAL A 71 -42.13 -48.30 22.82
N ILE A 72 -42.58 -48.06 24.04
CA ILE A 72 -43.05 -46.75 24.50
C ILE A 72 -41.85 -45.78 24.46
N TRP A 73 -41.88 -44.84 23.51
CA TRP A 73 -40.95 -43.71 23.50
C TRP A 73 -41.31 -42.75 24.64
N MET A 74 -40.64 -42.93 25.78
CA MET A 74 -40.66 -41.96 26.86
C MET A 74 -39.87 -40.73 26.39
N GLY A 75 -40.59 -39.73 25.89
CA GLY A 75 -40.01 -38.45 25.49
C GLY A 75 -39.47 -37.71 26.71
N LEU A 76 -38.20 -37.95 27.05
CA LEU A 76 -37.46 -36.99 27.88
C LEU A 76 -37.36 -35.69 27.09
N GLY A 77 -38.21 -34.74 27.47
CA GLY A 77 -38.09 -33.34 27.09
C GLY A 77 -36.82 -32.76 27.69
N LEU A 78 -35.68 -33.03 27.06
CA LEU A 78 -34.50 -32.18 27.14
C LEU A 78 -34.88 -30.85 26.50
N THR A 79 -35.53 -29.98 27.29
CA THR A 79 -35.50 -28.55 27.04
C THR A 79 -34.05 -28.13 27.17
N SER A 80 -33.32 -28.18 26.06
CA SER A 80 -32.10 -27.41 25.92
C SER A 80 -32.51 -25.95 26.08
N THR A 81 -32.27 -25.42 27.28
CA THR A 81 -32.06 -23.99 27.45
C THR A 81 -30.78 -23.65 26.69
N ALA A 82 -30.92 -23.54 25.37
CA ALA A 82 -30.00 -22.78 24.56
C ALA A 82 -30.05 -21.36 25.13
N ALA A 83 -29.12 -21.05 26.03
CA ALA A 83 -28.75 -19.68 26.32
C ALA A 83 -28.40 -19.09 24.95
N SER A 84 -29.26 -18.23 24.41
CA SER A 84 -29.06 -17.74 23.06
C SER A 84 -27.77 -16.91 23.04
N ALA A 85 -27.12 -16.89 21.88
CA ALA A 85 -25.91 -16.08 21.70
C ALA A 85 -26.21 -14.56 21.75
N ASP A 86 -27.47 -14.16 21.94
CA ASP A 86 -27.97 -12.78 21.97
C ASP A 86 -27.55 -11.98 23.23
N ASP A 87 -27.08 -12.65 24.29
CA ASP A 87 -26.69 -11.97 25.55
C ASP A 87 -25.27 -11.35 25.52
N LEU A 88 -24.50 -11.54 24.43
CA LEU A 88 -23.28 -10.76 24.21
C LEU A 88 -23.63 -9.38 23.62
N PRO A 89 -23.15 -8.27 24.20
CA PRO A 89 -23.40 -6.95 23.66
C PRO A 89 -22.75 -6.83 22.28
N PRO A 90 -23.41 -6.21 21.30
CA PRO A 90 -22.81 -6.01 19.98
C PRO A 90 -21.47 -5.28 20.12
N SER A 91 -20.53 -5.63 19.23
CA SER A 91 -19.24 -4.96 19.13
C SER A 91 -19.49 -3.46 18.91
N LEU A 92 -18.88 -2.61 19.74
CA LEU A 92 -18.90 -1.17 19.50
C LEU A 92 -17.88 -0.87 18.39
N PHE A 93 -18.34 -0.30 17.28
CA PHE A 93 -17.48 0.16 16.20
C PHE A 93 -18.06 1.42 15.57
N VAL A 94 -17.20 2.18 14.90
CA VAL A 94 -17.58 3.22 13.95
C VAL A 94 -16.55 3.19 12.83
N GLU A 95 -16.99 3.14 11.58
CA GLU A 95 -16.13 3.14 10.40
C GLU A 95 -16.78 4.00 9.32
N GLY A 96 -15.98 4.67 8.49
CA GLY A 96 -16.51 5.53 7.44
C GLY A 96 -15.51 5.90 6.37
N TYR A 97 -16.03 6.47 5.29
CA TYR A 97 -15.30 6.95 4.13
C TYR A 97 -16.00 8.17 3.51
N ALA A 98 -15.30 8.87 2.62
CA ALA A 98 -15.84 9.98 1.86
C ALA A 98 -16.16 9.53 0.42
N ASP A 99 -17.12 10.17 -0.25
CA ASP A 99 -17.56 9.83 -1.61
C ASP A 99 -16.51 10.10 -2.70
N LYS A 100 -15.58 11.01 -2.44
CA LYS A 100 -14.31 11.20 -3.17
C LYS A 100 -13.11 11.24 -2.21
N ILE A 101 -11.92 11.09 -2.77
CA ILE A 101 -10.64 11.28 -2.03
C ILE A 101 -10.04 12.69 -2.19
N SER A 102 -10.39 13.43 -3.24
CA SER A 102 -9.87 14.77 -3.54
C SER A 102 -11.01 15.75 -3.82
N TYR A 103 -10.87 16.97 -3.30
CA TYR A 103 -11.88 18.03 -3.38
C TYR A 103 -11.23 19.39 -3.62
N ALA A 104 -11.86 20.23 -4.43
CA ALA A 104 -11.60 21.67 -4.46
C ALA A 104 -12.45 22.38 -3.38
N PRO A 105 -12.05 23.57 -2.92
CA PRO A 105 -12.89 24.42 -2.09
C PRO A 105 -14.25 24.71 -2.76
N GLY A 106 -15.29 24.80 -1.93
CA GLY A 106 -16.68 24.90 -2.37
C GLY A 106 -17.37 23.56 -2.70
N GLU A 107 -16.63 22.49 -2.99
CA GLU A 107 -17.22 21.15 -3.20
C GLU A 107 -17.87 20.59 -1.92
N GLU A 108 -18.91 19.77 -2.09
CA GLU A 108 -19.55 19.04 -0.99
C GLU A 108 -18.89 17.67 -0.78
N VAL A 109 -18.62 17.35 0.48
CA VAL A 109 -18.17 16.04 0.96
C VAL A 109 -19.37 15.29 1.52
N ALA A 110 -19.61 14.06 1.05
CA ALA A 110 -20.53 13.12 1.67
C ALA A 110 -19.75 12.06 2.46
N LEU A 111 -19.97 12.01 3.77
CA LEU A 111 -19.39 10.98 4.63
C LEU A 111 -20.37 9.83 4.82
N HIS A 112 -19.93 8.65 4.40
CA HIS A 112 -20.64 7.38 4.49
C HIS A 112 -20.10 6.64 5.72
N VAL A 113 -20.95 6.40 6.72
CA VAL A 113 -20.53 5.88 8.03
C VAL A 113 -21.44 4.73 8.46
N SER A 114 -20.84 3.64 8.94
CA SER A 114 -21.55 2.55 9.62
C SER A 114 -21.07 2.47 11.06
N THR A 115 -22.01 2.30 11.99
CA THR A 115 -21.71 2.16 13.42
C THR A 115 -22.80 1.38 14.13
N SER A 116 -22.41 0.64 15.17
CA SER A 116 -23.33 0.01 16.11
C SER A 116 -23.79 0.95 17.24
N ALA A 117 -23.21 2.14 17.34
CA ALA A 117 -23.62 3.16 18.31
C ALA A 117 -24.85 3.94 17.82
N PRO A 118 -25.76 4.38 18.71
CA PRO A 118 -26.90 5.21 18.32
C PRO A 118 -26.50 6.62 17.86
N ARG A 119 -25.32 7.09 18.28
CA ARG A 119 -24.72 8.37 17.85
C ARG A 119 -23.20 8.24 17.75
N PHE A 120 -22.60 9.04 16.88
CA PHE A 120 -21.16 9.22 16.78
C PHE A 120 -20.79 10.70 16.66
N ALA A 121 -19.50 11.00 16.78
CA ALA A 121 -18.90 12.29 16.53
C ALA A 121 -17.79 12.15 15.49
N LEU A 122 -17.48 13.25 14.80
CA LEU A 122 -16.31 13.36 13.95
C LEU A 122 -15.53 14.64 14.21
N THR A 123 -14.23 14.59 13.96
CA THR A 123 -13.39 15.78 13.80
C THR A 123 -12.61 15.67 12.50
N VAL A 124 -12.39 16.81 11.83
CA VAL A 124 -11.56 16.92 10.63
C VAL A 124 -10.40 17.85 10.96
N SER A 125 -9.18 17.39 10.68
CA SER A 125 -7.96 18.14 10.98
C SER A 125 -7.02 18.16 9.78
N ARG A 126 -6.51 19.34 9.41
CA ARG A 126 -5.37 19.45 8.49
C ARG A 126 -4.14 18.86 9.18
N VAL A 127 -3.41 18.00 8.48
CA VAL A 127 -2.18 17.37 9.00
C VAL A 127 -0.97 17.86 8.19
N GLY A 128 -0.03 18.50 8.88
CA GLY A 128 1.27 18.89 8.34
C GLY A 128 2.33 18.88 9.44
N ALA A 129 3.15 19.94 9.51
CA ALA A 129 4.04 20.21 10.64
C ALA A 129 3.26 20.34 11.96
N GLU A 130 2.08 20.95 11.90
CA GLU A 130 1.09 21.01 12.97
C GLU A 130 -0.17 20.21 12.56
N VAL A 131 -0.95 19.80 13.55
CA VAL A 131 -2.28 19.23 13.35
C VAL A 131 -3.30 20.26 13.80
N LYS A 132 -4.07 20.81 12.86
CA LYS A 132 -5.07 21.84 13.13
C LYS A 132 -6.46 21.27 12.89
N GLU A 133 -7.25 21.16 13.96
CA GLU A 133 -8.69 20.88 13.85
C GLU A 133 -9.39 22.05 13.14
N VAL A 134 -10.19 21.72 12.13
CA VAL A 134 -10.90 22.68 11.27
C VAL A 134 -12.41 22.48 11.27
N LEU A 135 -12.89 21.31 11.71
CA LEU A 135 -14.30 20.99 11.89
C LEU A 135 -14.44 19.97 13.00
N ALA A 136 -15.41 20.18 13.90
CA ALA A 136 -15.85 19.20 14.88
C ALA A 136 -17.37 19.10 14.85
N LYS A 137 -17.91 17.88 14.87
CA LYS A 137 -19.35 17.63 14.91
C LYS A 137 -19.67 16.44 15.81
N ALA A 138 -20.42 16.69 16.87
CA ALA A 138 -20.96 15.67 17.76
C ALA A 138 -22.41 15.31 17.42
N ASP A 139 -22.91 14.26 18.09
CA ASP A 139 -24.32 13.85 18.11
C ASP A 139 -24.92 13.52 16.74
N ILE A 140 -24.10 13.04 15.79
CA ILE A 140 -24.56 12.57 14.49
C ILE A 140 -25.29 11.24 14.67
N PRO A 141 -26.51 11.05 14.12
CA PRO A 141 -27.23 9.77 14.20
C PRO A 141 -26.40 8.62 13.63
N GLY A 142 -26.21 7.57 14.42
CA GLY A 142 -25.53 6.35 13.99
C GLY A 142 -26.50 5.36 13.33
N VAL A 143 -26.05 4.72 12.24
CA VAL A 143 -26.81 3.69 11.53
C VAL A 143 -25.89 2.50 11.26
N LEU A 144 -26.34 1.30 11.64
CA LEU A 144 -25.68 0.06 11.28
C LEU A 144 -26.01 -0.29 9.82
N SER A 145 -25.05 -0.09 8.93
CA SER A 145 -25.16 -0.46 7.51
C SER A 145 -24.40 -1.76 7.24
N PRO A 146 -24.98 -2.74 6.51
CA PRO A 146 -24.33 -4.01 6.21
C PRO A 146 -23.08 -3.80 5.33
N VAL A 147 -22.10 -4.72 5.44
CA VAL A 147 -20.94 -4.77 4.54
C VAL A 147 -21.24 -5.79 3.43
N PRO A 148 -21.37 -5.38 2.16
CA PRO A 148 -21.51 -6.32 1.06
C PRO A 148 -20.28 -7.21 0.88
N GLU A 149 -20.45 -8.45 0.41
CA GLU A 149 -19.33 -9.38 0.17
C GLU A 149 -18.32 -8.86 -0.87
N ASN A 150 -18.77 -8.01 -1.79
CA ASN A 150 -17.94 -7.36 -2.81
C ASN A 150 -17.50 -5.93 -2.44
N ALA A 151 -17.55 -5.53 -1.16
CA ALA A 151 -17.25 -4.16 -0.75
C ALA A 151 -15.80 -3.71 -1.04
N SER A 152 -14.84 -4.65 -1.05
CA SER A 152 -13.46 -4.37 -1.45
C SER A 152 -13.34 -3.85 -2.90
N SER A 153 -14.16 -4.35 -3.82
CA SER A 153 -14.10 -4.08 -5.26
C SER A 153 -15.20 -3.15 -5.79
N HIS A 154 -16.35 -3.08 -5.11
CA HIS A 154 -17.55 -2.31 -5.54
C HIS A 154 -18.09 -1.36 -4.44
N GLY A 155 -17.30 -1.11 -3.40
CA GLY A 155 -17.63 -0.20 -2.31
C GLY A 155 -18.71 -0.71 -1.36
N CYS A 156 -18.84 -0.04 -0.21
CA CYS A 156 -19.78 -0.40 0.85
C CYS A 156 -21.25 -0.13 0.49
N ARG A 157 -21.49 0.89 -0.36
CA ARG A 157 -22.84 1.39 -0.73
C ARG A 157 -23.68 1.80 0.49
N TRP A 158 -23.02 2.26 1.56
CA TRP A 158 -23.69 2.82 2.73
C TRP A 158 -24.38 4.14 2.37
N PRO A 159 -25.46 4.55 3.05
CA PRO A 159 -26.02 5.89 2.91
C PRO A 159 -25.06 6.96 3.47
N ALA A 160 -25.16 8.19 2.98
CA ALA A 160 -24.43 9.32 3.55
C ALA A 160 -25.00 9.66 4.93
N ALA A 161 -24.16 9.63 5.97
CA ALA A 161 -24.52 9.92 7.36
C ALA A 161 -24.30 11.40 7.73
N PHE A 162 -23.36 12.07 7.05
CA PHE A 162 -23.06 13.49 7.25
C PHE A 162 -22.60 14.15 5.94
N ARG A 163 -22.90 15.43 5.76
CA ARG A 163 -22.49 16.25 4.61
C ARG A 163 -21.97 17.61 5.08
N PHE A 164 -20.94 18.11 4.43
CA PHE A 164 -20.43 19.47 4.62
C PHE A 164 -19.73 19.95 3.34
N LYS A 165 -19.66 21.26 3.13
CA LYS A 165 -18.84 21.84 2.05
C LYS A 165 -17.43 22.14 2.55
N ILE A 166 -16.43 21.97 1.69
CA ILE A 166 -15.08 22.48 1.93
C ILE A 166 -15.14 24.02 1.94
N PRO A 167 -14.83 24.71 3.05
CA PRO A 167 -14.78 26.17 3.10
C PRO A 167 -13.66 26.76 2.22
N GLU A 168 -13.89 27.96 1.69
CA GLU A 168 -12.94 28.69 0.82
C GLU A 168 -11.61 29.06 1.52
N ASP A 169 -11.59 29.09 2.85
CA ASP A 169 -10.40 29.41 3.65
C ASP A 169 -9.57 28.16 4.04
N TRP A 170 -10.05 26.96 3.75
CA TRP A 170 -9.27 25.73 3.95
C TRP A 170 -8.05 25.73 3.01
N THR A 171 -6.87 25.64 3.60
CA THR A 171 -5.61 25.57 2.84
C THR A 171 -5.46 24.20 2.19
N SER A 172 -4.72 24.14 1.09
CA SER A 172 -4.40 22.85 0.48
C SER A 172 -3.63 21.96 1.47
N GLY A 173 -3.89 20.65 1.42
CA GLY A 173 -3.33 19.70 2.37
C GLY A 173 -4.05 18.36 2.43
N TYR A 174 -3.45 17.45 3.19
CA TYR A 174 -4.09 16.23 3.68
C TYR A 174 -4.93 16.54 4.93
N TYR A 175 -6.17 16.05 4.95
CA TYR A 175 -7.10 16.23 6.07
C TYR A 175 -7.50 14.86 6.63
N ALA A 176 -7.11 14.59 7.87
CA ALA A 176 -7.55 13.40 8.59
C ALA A 176 -8.95 13.63 9.16
N ILE A 177 -9.85 12.67 8.95
CA ILE A 177 -11.18 12.60 9.55
C ILE A 177 -11.11 11.54 10.64
N ARG A 178 -11.29 11.90 11.90
CA ARG A 178 -11.45 10.93 12.99
C ARG A 178 -12.93 10.74 13.27
N PHE A 179 -13.40 9.50 13.25
CA PHE A 179 -14.71 9.15 13.80
C PHE A 179 -14.53 8.62 15.23
N SER A 180 -15.43 8.98 16.13
CA SER A 180 -15.47 8.45 17.49
C SER A 180 -16.91 8.13 17.91
N ALA A 181 -17.09 7.00 18.56
CA ALA A 181 -18.38 6.55 19.08
C ALA A 181 -18.23 6.07 20.51
N SER A 182 -19.27 6.22 21.34
CA SER A 182 -19.29 5.69 22.69
C SER A 182 -20.68 5.28 23.14
N ASP A 183 -20.78 4.22 23.93
CA ASP A 183 -22.02 3.73 24.53
C ASP A 183 -21.84 3.35 26.01
N GLY A 184 -22.93 2.97 26.67
CA GLY A 184 -22.95 2.54 28.08
C GLY A 184 -22.83 1.02 28.30
N GLY A 185 -22.43 0.25 27.27
CA GLY A 185 -22.51 -1.20 27.27
C GLY A 185 -23.89 -1.74 26.90
N GLY A 186 -24.10 -3.03 27.14
CA GLY A 186 -25.37 -3.72 26.86
C GLY A 186 -26.21 -3.98 28.12
N LYS A 187 -27.47 -4.42 27.93
CA LYS A 187 -28.46 -4.68 29.00
C LYS A 187 -27.91 -5.47 30.21
N TRP A 188 -27.08 -6.47 29.95
CA TRP A 188 -26.45 -7.32 30.98
C TRP A 188 -24.95 -7.08 31.16
N VAL A 189 -24.37 -6.17 30.38
CA VAL A 189 -22.93 -5.92 30.31
C VAL A 189 -22.66 -4.44 30.47
N ALA A 190 -23.03 -3.93 31.64
CA ALA A 190 -22.72 -2.58 32.13
C ALA A 190 -21.23 -2.46 32.50
N ARG A 191 -20.34 -2.59 31.50
CA ARG A 191 -18.88 -2.46 31.65
C ARG A 191 -18.39 -1.00 31.57
N GLY A 192 -19.21 -0.06 32.02
CA GLY A 192 -18.95 1.38 31.90
C GLY A 192 -18.99 1.88 30.46
N ARG A 193 -18.47 3.10 30.25
CA ARG A 193 -18.43 3.75 28.93
C ARG A 193 -17.48 2.99 28.00
N ARG A 194 -18.01 2.38 26.95
CA ARG A 194 -17.18 1.83 25.84
C ARG A 194 -16.90 2.94 24.84
N THR A 195 -15.76 2.88 24.16
CA THR A 195 -15.38 3.80 23.07
C THR A 195 -14.85 3.03 21.87
N ALA A 196 -15.11 3.52 20.66
CA ALA A 196 -14.46 3.10 19.44
C ALA A 196 -14.03 4.33 18.62
N GLU A 197 -12.90 4.23 17.93
CA GLU A 197 -12.43 5.24 16.99
C GLU A 197 -12.00 4.57 15.68
N SER A 198 -12.13 5.32 14.59
CA SER A 198 -11.52 4.98 13.30
C SER A 198 -11.16 6.27 12.56
N GLN A 199 -10.52 6.13 11.40
CA GLN A 199 -10.10 7.27 10.60
C GLN A 199 -10.45 7.07 9.13
N ALA A 200 -10.75 8.19 8.47
CA ALA A 200 -10.67 8.35 7.03
C ALA A 200 -9.80 9.57 6.71
N PHE A 201 -9.65 9.90 5.44
CA PHE A 201 -9.00 11.13 5.02
C PHE A 201 -9.66 11.70 3.76
N LEU A 202 -9.36 12.96 3.49
CA LEU A 202 -9.55 13.59 2.18
C LEU A 202 -8.39 14.52 1.87
N ILE A 203 -8.25 14.89 0.61
CA ILE A 203 -7.25 15.83 0.11
C ILE A 203 -7.99 17.08 -0.34
N VAL A 204 -7.51 18.24 0.09
CA VAL A 204 -8.01 19.55 -0.37
C VAL A 204 -7.01 20.12 -1.35
N ARG A 205 -7.44 20.29 -2.59
CA ARG A 205 -6.73 21.00 -3.65
C ARG A 205 -6.74 22.51 -3.37
N PRO A 206 -5.80 23.31 -3.89
CA PRO A 206 -5.83 24.75 -3.66
C PRO A 206 -6.98 25.43 -4.40
N ALA A 207 -7.63 26.41 -3.75
CA ALA A 207 -8.64 27.28 -4.37
C ALA A 207 -8.12 28.02 -5.62
N GLN A 208 -6.83 28.36 -5.62
CA GLN A 208 -6.17 29.10 -6.69
C GLN A 208 -4.79 28.45 -6.95
N PRO A 209 -4.72 27.39 -7.77
CA PRO A 209 -3.49 26.66 -8.07
C PRO A 209 -2.32 27.59 -8.45
N GLY A 210 -1.13 27.30 -7.94
CA GLY A 210 0.08 28.06 -8.29
C GLY A 210 0.24 29.42 -7.60
N THR A 211 -0.75 29.92 -6.84
CA THR A 211 -0.70 31.28 -6.27
C THR A 211 0.06 31.37 -4.95
N LYS A 212 -0.12 30.38 -4.06
CA LYS A 212 0.55 30.31 -2.75
C LYS A 212 1.84 29.48 -2.79
N SER A 213 1.91 28.52 -3.70
CA SER A 213 3.11 27.74 -3.99
C SER A 213 3.27 27.50 -5.48
N ARG A 214 4.51 27.28 -5.94
CA ARG A 214 4.83 26.72 -7.27
C ARG A 214 5.21 25.23 -7.20
N ILE A 215 5.04 24.62 -6.03
CA ILE A 215 5.35 23.23 -5.72
C ILE A 215 4.05 22.49 -5.42
N LEU A 216 3.76 21.46 -6.21
CA LEU A 216 2.63 20.55 -6.03
C LEU A 216 3.14 19.20 -5.50
N LEU A 217 2.67 18.76 -4.34
CA LEU A 217 2.84 17.39 -3.86
C LEU A 217 1.61 16.57 -4.26
N GLN A 218 1.81 15.58 -5.13
CA GLN A 218 0.81 14.52 -5.29
C GLN A 218 0.98 13.48 -4.19
N LEU A 219 -0.14 13.03 -3.62
CA LEU A 219 -0.16 11.95 -2.63
C LEU A 219 -0.49 10.62 -3.28
N SER A 220 0.13 9.55 -2.78
CA SER A 220 0.19 8.22 -3.40
C SER A 220 -1.11 7.40 -3.22
N THR A 221 -2.27 8.03 -3.44
CA THR A 221 -3.60 7.52 -3.09
C THR A 221 -3.98 6.20 -3.76
N ASN A 222 -3.54 5.98 -5.01
CA ASN A 222 -3.71 4.69 -5.67
C ASN A 222 -3.00 3.58 -4.89
N THR A 223 -1.77 3.81 -4.44
CA THR A 223 -1.00 2.87 -3.61
C THR A 223 -1.67 2.63 -2.26
N TYR A 224 -2.19 3.68 -1.60
CA TYR A 224 -2.92 3.51 -0.35
C TYR A 224 -4.11 2.53 -0.51
N ASN A 225 -4.88 2.67 -1.60
CA ASN A 225 -6.03 1.81 -1.88
C ASN A 225 -5.63 0.41 -2.40
N ALA A 226 -4.55 0.31 -3.16
CA ALA A 226 -3.98 -0.95 -3.63
C ALA A 226 -3.59 -1.89 -2.48
N TYR A 227 -3.07 -1.33 -1.37
CA TYR A 227 -2.76 -2.08 -0.16
C TYR A 227 -3.95 -2.23 0.80
N ASN A 228 -5.03 -1.46 0.65
CA ASN A 228 -6.19 -1.52 1.52
C ASN A 228 -6.94 -2.86 1.38
N ASN A 229 -6.99 -3.65 2.45
CA ASN A 229 -7.68 -4.94 2.52
C ASN A 229 -9.07 -4.86 3.18
N TRP A 230 -9.53 -3.68 3.59
CA TRP A 230 -10.85 -3.51 4.18
C TRP A 230 -11.93 -4.02 3.21
N GLY A 231 -12.92 -4.76 3.73
CA GLY A 231 -13.93 -5.42 2.90
C GLY A 231 -13.44 -6.71 2.24
N GLY A 232 -12.23 -7.18 2.55
CA GLY A 232 -11.77 -8.55 2.31
C GLY A 232 -10.65 -8.73 1.30
N SER A 233 -10.33 -7.75 0.45
CA SER A 233 -9.25 -7.90 -0.55
C SER A 233 -8.52 -6.58 -0.80
N SER A 234 -7.23 -6.73 -1.10
CA SER A 234 -6.34 -5.71 -1.65
C SER A 234 -5.77 -6.23 -2.99
N LEU A 235 -4.90 -5.46 -3.65
CA LEU A 235 -4.13 -5.91 -4.83
C LEU A 235 -2.90 -6.78 -4.45
N TYR A 236 -2.92 -7.40 -3.27
CA TYR A 236 -1.86 -8.29 -2.76
C TYR A 236 -2.45 -9.54 -2.11
N ALA A 237 -2.01 -10.71 -2.56
CA ALA A 237 -2.47 -12.01 -2.06
C ALA A 237 -2.32 -12.16 -0.52
N TYR A 238 -1.13 -11.86 0.03
CA TYR A 238 -0.88 -11.96 1.48
C TYR A 238 -1.75 -11.03 2.34
N HIS A 239 -2.30 -9.98 1.72
CA HIS A 239 -3.17 -8.99 2.33
C HIS A 239 -4.60 -9.11 1.78
N GLY A 240 -5.04 -10.34 1.49
CA GLY A 240 -6.37 -10.68 1.00
C GLY A 240 -7.00 -11.87 1.73
N ARG A 241 -8.33 -11.89 1.80
CA ARG A 241 -9.12 -12.97 2.41
C ARG A 241 -8.80 -14.29 1.68
N ALA A 242 -8.53 -15.33 2.47
CA ALA A 242 -8.08 -16.64 1.98
C ALA A 242 -6.80 -16.59 1.11
N ASN A 243 -5.95 -15.59 1.31
CA ASN A 243 -4.73 -15.31 0.54
C ASN A 243 -4.99 -15.08 -0.96
N LEU A 244 -6.14 -14.53 -1.33
CA LEU A 244 -6.52 -14.23 -2.71
C LEU A 244 -6.30 -12.74 -3.03
N GLN A 245 -5.57 -12.50 -4.12
CA GLN A 245 -5.37 -11.17 -4.69
C GLN A 245 -6.66 -10.68 -5.35
N GLY A 246 -7.08 -9.45 -5.04
CA GLY A 246 -8.10 -8.76 -5.83
C GLY A 246 -7.48 -8.21 -7.12
N HIS A 247 -8.25 -8.19 -8.20
CA HIS A 247 -7.89 -7.49 -9.44
C HIS A 247 -8.59 -6.14 -9.60
N ARG A 248 -9.52 -5.82 -8.70
CA ARG A 248 -10.25 -4.55 -8.63
C ARG A 248 -10.39 -4.11 -7.18
N VAL A 249 -10.13 -2.84 -6.89
CA VAL A 249 -10.31 -2.22 -5.57
C VAL A 249 -11.09 -0.90 -5.69
N SER A 250 -12.08 -0.69 -4.82
CA SER A 250 -12.86 0.56 -4.77
C SER A 250 -12.31 1.52 -3.72
N PHE A 251 -12.42 2.83 -3.98
CA PHE A 251 -12.20 3.89 -2.99
C PHE A 251 -13.42 4.12 -2.08
N LEU A 252 -14.60 3.62 -2.42
CA LEU A 252 -15.86 3.82 -1.69
C LEU A 252 -16.01 2.85 -0.50
N ARG A 253 -14.95 2.77 0.32
CA ARG A 253 -14.84 1.92 1.51
C ARG A 253 -13.91 2.58 2.54
N PRO A 254 -14.01 2.27 3.86
CA PRO A 254 -13.09 2.78 4.87
C PRO A 254 -11.62 2.66 4.41
N PRO A 255 -10.90 3.79 4.31
CA PRO A 255 -9.62 3.83 3.64
C PRO A 255 -8.46 3.52 4.59
N ALA A 256 -7.41 2.87 4.06
CA ALA A 256 -6.09 2.89 4.66
C ALA A 256 -5.29 4.08 4.07
N SER A 257 -4.32 4.60 4.81
CA SER A 257 -3.42 5.68 4.35
C SER A 257 -1.99 5.36 4.74
N GLN A 258 -1.04 5.69 3.86
CA GLN A 258 0.40 5.57 4.13
C GLN A 258 1.07 6.93 4.38
N PHE A 259 0.28 8.02 4.38
CA PHE A 259 0.76 9.40 4.54
C PHE A 259 1.69 9.60 5.75
N GLU A 260 1.39 8.95 6.87
CA GLU A 260 2.17 9.04 8.12
C GLU A 260 3.62 8.50 7.99
N ASN A 261 3.90 7.63 7.02
CA ASN A 261 5.19 6.95 6.89
C ASN A 261 6.28 7.85 6.28
N TRP A 262 5.98 8.51 5.15
CA TRP A 262 6.96 9.24 4.32
C TRP A 262 6.50 10.65 3.92
N GLU A 263 5.28 10.81 3.42
CA GLU A 263 4.78 12.13 2.98
C GLU A 263 4.61 13.10 4.15
N ARG A 264 4.07 12.67 5.30
CA ARG A 264 3.94 13.53 6.49
C ARG A 264 5.30 13.98 7.03
N PRO A 265 6.33 13.13 7.23
CA PRO A 265 7.66 13.62 7.58
C PRO A 265 8.24 14.64 6.60
N PHE A 266 8.06 14.43 5.29
CA PHE A 266 8.50 15.40 4.28
C PHE A 266 7.75 16.73 4.40
N VAL A 267 6.42 16.72 4.46
CA VAL A 267 5.57 17.91 4.63
C VAL A 267 5.90 18.64 5.93
N ALA A 268 6.03 17.91 7.04
CA ALA A 268 6.35 18.49 8.33
C ALA A 268 7.75 19.12 8.37
N TRP A 269 8.71 18.58 7.63
CA TRP A 269 10.01 19.21 7.42
C TRP A 269 9.89 20.46 6.53
N ALA A 270 9.18 20.35 5.40
CA ALA A 270 9.05 21.42 4.42
C ALA A 270 8.37 22.68 5.02
N GLU A 271 7.24 22.50 5.70
CA GLU A 271 6.50 23.59 6.35
C GLU A 271 7.31 24.27 7.47
N LYS A 272 8.02 23.49 8.31
CA LYS A 272 8.93 24.03 9.34
C LYS A 272 10.09 24.84 8.76
N ASN A 273 10.41 24.62 7.50
CA ASN A 273 11.48 25.29 6.78
C ASN A 273 10.99 26.38 5.81
N GLY A 274 9.71 26.75 5.89
CA GLY A 274 9.14 27.87 5.13
C GLY A 274 8.70 27.53 3.70
N TYR A 275 8.76 26.26 3.29
CA TYR A 275 8.24 25.83 1.99
C TYR A 275 6.72 25.70 2.04
N ALA A 276 6.02 26.56 1.30
CA ALA A 276 4.61 26.33 0.97
C ALA A 276 4.51 25.22 -0.09
N ILE A 277 3.57 24.30 0.09
CA ILE A 277 3.31 23.19 -0.84
C ILE A 277 1.78 23.08 -1.01
N ASP A 278 1.32 23.03 -2.26
CA ASP A 278 -0.06 22.67 -2.59
C ASP A 278 -0.16 21.15 -2.82
N PHE A 279 -1.35 20.57 -2.67
CA PHE A 279 -1.58 19.13 -2.64
C PHE A 279 -2.62 18.67 -3.67
N CYS A 280 -2.44 17.46 -4.19
CA CYS A 280 -3.45 16.72 -4.94
C CYS A 280 -3.38 15.22 -4.65
N ALA A 281 -4.40 14.45 -5.02
CA ALA A 281 -4.31 13.00 -5.16
C ALA A 281 -3.48 12.66 -6.41
N ASN A 282 -2.76 11.54 -6.46
CA ASN A 282 -2.10 11.13 -7.70
C ASN A 282 -3.10 10.87 -8.84
N GLY A 283 -4.32 10.41 -8.53
CA GLY A 283 -5.44 10.34 -9.48
C GLY A 283 -5.90 11.70 -10.05
N ASP A 284 -5.63 12.83 -9.37
CA ASP A 284 -5.92 14.16 -9.94
C ASP A 284 -5.05 14.45 -11.18
N LEU A 285 -3.93 13.73 -11.40
CA LEU A 285 -3.18 13.85 -12.65
C LEU A 285 -3.92 13.24 -13.85
N GLU A 286 -4.90 12.37 -13.65
CA GLU A 286 -5.78 11.85 -14.71
C GLU A 286 -7.02 12.73 -14.88
N PHE A 287 -7.71 13.07 -13.78
CA PHE A 287 -9.00 13.76 -13.82
C PHE A 287 -8.92 15.29 -13.81
N HIS A 288 -7.79 15.85 -13.38
CA HIS A 288 -7.55 17.29 -13.23
C HIS A 288 -6.16 17.75 -13.74
N PRO A 289 -5.73 17.33 -14.96
CA PRO A 289 -4.40 17.65 -15.48
C PRO A 289 -4.16 19.14 -15.72
N GLU A 290 -5.22 19.96 -15.78
CA GLU A 290 -5.12 21.43 -15.83
C GLU A 290 -4.35 22.02 -14.65
N LEU A 291 -4.35 21.34 -13.49
CA LEU A 291 -3.59 21.75 -12.30
C LEU A 291 -2.09 21.89 -12.60
N LEU A 292 -1.52 20.98 -13.38
CA LEU A 292 -0.07 20.94 -13.69
C LEU A 292 0.43 22.25 -14.30
N ALA A 293 -0.40 22.96 -15.07
CA ALA A 293 -0.01 24.21 -15.73
C ALA A 293 0.29 25.36 -14.76
N ALA A 294 -0.13 25.27 -13.49
CA ALA A 294 0.06 26.32 -12.49
C ALA A 294 1.41 26.24 -11.73
N TYR A 295 2.10 25.10 -11.81
CA TYR A 295 3.27 24.77 -11.00
C TYR A 295 4.57 24.74 -11.79
N LYS A 296 5.69 24.76 -11.05
CA LYS A 296 7.05 24.59 -11.57
C LYS A 296 7.67 23.26 -11.17
N LEU A 297 7.28 22.74 -10.00
CA LEU A 297 7.77 21.47 -9.46
C LEU A 297 6.60 20.59 -9.03
N VAL A 298 6.60 19.34 -9.49
CA VAL A 298 5.76 18.26 -8.92
C VAL A 298 6.63 17.36 -8.05
N LEU A 299 6.13 17.00 -6.88
CA LEU A 299 6.76 16.09 -5.93
C LEU A 299 5.99 14.77 -5.87
N SER A 300 6.72 13.66 -5.81
CA SER A 300 6.23 12.34 -5.41
C SER A 300 7.15 11.84 -4.30
N VAL A 301 6.59 11.36 -3.18
CA VAL A 301 7.33 11.08 -1.94
C VAL A 301 6.95 9.71 -1.38
N GLY A 302 7.94 8.91 -1.01
CA GLY A 302 7.72 7.61 -0.36
C GLY A 302 7.41 6.50 -1.36
N HIS A 303 6.15 6.07 -1.41
CA HIS A 303 5.74 4.85 -2.10
C HIS A 303 4.59 5.10 -3.08
N ASP A 304 4.94 5.44 -4.32
CA ASP A 304 3.99 5.82 -5.37
C ASP A 304 3.97 4.77 -6.50
N GLU A 305 3.56 3.54 -6.14
CA GLU A 305 3.68 2.33 -6.94
C GLU A 305 2.66 2.23 -8.11
N TYR A 306 1.43 2.76 -7.96
CA TYR A 306 0.31 2.50 -8.89
C TYR A 306 -0.12 3.71 -9.72
N TRP A 307 0.09 3.65 -11.03
CA TRP A 307 -0.13 4.77 -11.97
C TRP A 307 -0.98 4.35 -13.17
N SER A 308 -1.94 5.19 -13.56
CA SER A 308 -2.63 5.03 -14.84
C SER A 308 -1.83 5.61 -16.00
N SER A 309 -2.13 5.21 -17.25
CA SER A 309 -1.48 5.83 -18.41
C SER A 309 -1.72 7.33 -18.45
N LEU A 310 -2.95 7.81 -18.18
CA LEU A 310 -3.27 9.23 -18.26
C LEU A 310 -2.51 10.07 -17.23
N MET A 311 -2.40 9.60 -15.97
CA MET A 311 -1.54 10.25 -14.96
C MET A 311 -0.11 10.44 -15.48
N ARG A 312 0.45 9.38 -16.07
CA ARG A 312 1.81 9.36 -16.62
C ARG A 312 1.95 10.23 -17.87
N ASP A 313 1.01 10.15 -18.80
CA ASP A 313 0.97 10.92 -20.04
C ASP A 313 0.95 12.43 -19.76
N HIS A 314 0.12 12.87 -18.80
CA HIS A 314 0.04 14.27 -18.40
C HIS A 314 1.30 14.76 -17.69
N LEU A 315 1.93 13.95 -16.83
CA LEU A 315 3.19 14.32 -16.18
C LEU A 315 4.37 14.33 -17.15
N GLU A 316 4.48 13.37 -18.07
CA GLU A 316 5.50 13.37 -19.12
C GLU A 316 5.34 14.59 -20.06
N ALA A 317 4.10 14.98 -20.37
CA ALA A 317 3.81 16.19 -21.14
C ALA A 317 4.12 17.49 -20.38
N PHE A 318 3.94 17.52 -19.05
CA PHE A 318 4.37 18.62 -18.19
C PHE A 318 5.90 18.75 -18.18
N ILE A 319 6.63 17.64 -18.03
CA ILE A 319 8.11 17.61 -18.14
C ILE A 319 8.55 18.15 -19.51
N GLY A 320 7.96 17.66 -20.59
CA GLY A 320 8.27 18.12 -21.96
C GLY A 320 8.04 19.61 -22.21
N LYS A 321 7.18 20.27 -21.42
CA LYS A 321 6.88 21.70 -21.47
C LYS A 321 7.75 22.56 -20.55
N GLY A 322 8.76 21.98 -19.89
CA GLY A 322 9.65 22.69 -18.96
C GLY A 322 9.28 22.56 -17.48
N GLY A 323 8.30 21.72 -17.13
CA GLY A 323 7.95 21.42 -15.74
C GLY A 323 8.97 20.50 -15.08
N ASN A 324 9.33 20.78 -13.82
CA ASN A 324 10.28 19.96 -13.07
C ASN A 324 9.56 18.91 -12.23
N VAL A 325 10.20 17.75 -12.02
CA VAL A 325 9.68 16.70 -11.13
C VAL A 325 10.78 16.22 -10.19
N ALA A 326 10.44 15.99 -8.92
CA ALA A 326 11.33 15.38 -7.94
C ALA A 326 10.67 14.14 -7.31
N PHE A 327 11.21 12.98 -7.65
CA PHE A 327 10.83 11.69 -7.08
C PHE A 327 11.70 11.43 -5.82
N PHE A 328 11.16 11.79 -4.66
CA PHE A 328 11.67 11.39 -3.35
C PHE A 328 11.07 10.02 -2.96
N SER A 329 11.09 9.07 -3.90
CA SER A 329 10.28 7.86 -3.92
C SER A 329 11.11 6.66 -4.43
N GLY A 330 10.63 5.44 -4.13
CA GLY A 330 11.15 4.17 -4.62
C GLY A 330 9.99 3.21 -4.96
N ASN A 331 10.24 2.22 -5.81
CA ASN A 331 9.22 1.42 -6.51
C ASN A 331 8.22 2.30 -7.29
N THR A 332 8.73 3.40 -7.85
CA THR A 332 7.90 4.49 -8.36
C THR A 332 7.32 4.13 -9.73
N CYS A 333 6.01 4.28 -9.90
CA CYS A 333 5.32 3.98 -11.16
C CYS A 333 5.54 2.53 -11.63
N CYS A 334 5.63 1.57 -10.72
CA CYS A 334 5.91 0.17 -11.03
C CYS A 334 4.72 -0.55 -11.71
N TRP A 335 3.50 -0.42 -11.16
CA TRP A 335 2.31 -1.05 -11.73
C TRP A 335 1.50 -0.05 -12.57
N GLN A 336 1.20 -0.44 -13.81
CA GLN A 336 0.12 0.18 -14.55
C GLN A 336 -1.23 -0.25 -13.98
N VAL A 337 -2.11 0.72 -13.73
CA VAL A 337 -3.52 0.51 -13.38
C VAL A 337 -4.43 1.13 -14.42
N ARG A 338 -5.70 0.72 -14.40
CA ARG A 338 -6.78 1.44 -15.08
C ARG A 338 -7.75 1.97 -14.04
N SER A 339 -8.15 3.23 -14.21
CA SER A 339 -9.25 3.79 -13.45
C SER A 339 -10.58 3.27 -13.97
N GLU A 340 -11.53 3.05 -13.07
CA GLU A 340 -12.91 2.66 -13.36
C GLU A 340 -13.88 3.46 -12.48
N ASP A 341 -15.17 3.44 -12.84
CA ASP A 341 -16.25 4.13 -12.13
C ASP A 341 -15.91 5.61 -11.83
N ASP A 342 -15.48 6.36 -12.84
CA ASP A 342 -15.08 7.77 -12.79
C ASP A 342 -14.09 8.12 -11.65
N GLY A 343 -13.10 7.24 -11.44
CA GLY A 343 -12.07 7.42 -10.39
C GLY A 343 -12.39 6.76 -9.06
N THR A 344 -13.56 6.11 -8.92
CA THR A 344 -13.97 5.47 -7.66
C THR A 344 -13.56 3.99 -7.54
N ALA A 345 -12.93 3.42 -8.57
CA ALA A 345 -12.26 2.12 -8.52
C ALA A 345 -10.97 2.07 -9.36
N LEU A 346 -10.09 1.12 -9.02
CA LEU A 346 -8.88 0.78 -9.79
C LEU A 346 -8.88 -0.70 -10.14
N THR A 347 -8.46 -1.02 -11.36
CA THR A 347 -8.20 -2.38 -11.83
C THR A 347 -6.71 -2.61 -12.09
N SER A 348 -6.20 -3.76 -11.62
CA SER A 348 -4.82 -4.19 -11.78
C SER A 348 -4.71 -5.71 -11.83
N TRP A 349 -4.19 -6.24 -12.94
CA TRP A 349 -3.99 -7.68 -13.15
C TRP A 349 -2.59 -8.16 -12.75
N LYS A 350 -1.66 -7.24 -12.50
CA LYS A 350 -0.32 -7.45 -11.91
C LYS A 350 0.43 -8.64 -12.52
N GLN A 351 0.66 -9.70 -11.74
CA GLN A 351 1.40 -10.91 -12.15
C GLN A 351 0.61 -11.83 -13.08
N SER A 352 -0.64 -11.51 -13.40
CA SER A 352 -1.53 -12.29 -14.27
C SER A 352 -2.01 -11.48 -15.48
N PRO A 353 -1.11 -10.89 -16.30
CA PRO A 353 -1.51 -10.07 -17.45
C PRO A 353 -2.32 -10.86 -18.47
N ASN A 354 -2.15 -12.18 -18.54
CA ASN A 354 -2.92 -13.11 -19.37
C ASN A 354 -4.41 -13.26 -18.95
N SER A 355 -4.77 -12.83 -17.74
CA SER A 355 -6.15 -12.76 -17.25
C SER A 355 -6.77 -11.36 -17.39
N ASP A 356 -5.99 -10.35 -17.79
CA ASP A 356 -6.49 -9.01 -18.06
C ASP A 356 -7.47 -9.04 -19.25
N PRO A 357 -8.69 -8.47 -19.15
CA PRO A 357 -9.64 -8.39 -20.26
C PRO A 357 -9.09 -7.72 -21.54
N LEU A 358 -8.04 -6.90 -21.43
CA LEU A 358 -7.36 -6.31 -22.59
C LEU A 358 -6.26 -7.21 -23.18
N TYR A 359 -5.98 -8.39 -22.62
CA TYR A 359 -4.98 -9.33 -23.13
C TYR A 359 -5.25 -9.88 -24.54
N PRO A 360 -6.50 -10.08 -25.00
CA PRO A 360 -6.77 -10.47 -26.39
C PRO A 360 -6.44 -9.36 -27.41
N GLU A 361 -6.56 -8.08 -27.02
CA GLU A 361 -6.46 -6.94 -27.94
C GLU A 361 -5.05 -6.78 -28.53
N PRO A 362 -4.89 -6.33 -29.79
CA PRO A 362 -3.58 -6.24 -30.43
C PRO A 362 -2.66 -5.18 -29.78
N ASP A 363 -3.22 -4.05 -29.31
CA ASP A 363 -2.44 -3.07 -28.54
C ASP A 363 -2.40 -3.46 -27.06
N LYS A 364 -1.21 -3.75 -26.55
CA LYS A 364 -0.96 -4.21 -25.19
C LYS A 364 -0.61 -3.06 -24.21
N LYS A 365 -0.55 -1.80 -24.69
CA LYS A 365 -0.09 -0.66 -23.87
C LYS A 365 -0.88 -0.43 -22.60
N LEU A 366 -2.16 -0.81 -22.57
CA LEU A 366 -3.07 -0.60 -21.42
C LEU A 366 -3.27 -1.85 -20.55
N LEU A 367 -2.45 -2.91 -20.72
CA LEU A 367 -2.41 -4.02 -19.77
C LEU A 367 -2.00 -3.51 -18.39
N SER A 368 -2.72 -3.91 -17.35
CA SER A 368 -2.49 -3.42 -16.00
C SER A 368 -1.52 -4.33 -15.23
N THR A 369 -0.28 -4.36 -15.72
CA THR A 369 0.86 -5.11 -15.18
C THR A 369 2.07 -4.17 -15.01
N LEU A 370 3.29 -4.68 -14.82
CA LEU A 370 4.50 -3.87 -14.68
C LEU A 370 4.67 -2.92 -15.87
N TRP A 371 4.98 -1.64 -15.65
CA TRP A 371 5.26 -0.69 -16.75
C TRP A 371 6.45 -1.13 -17.62
N SER A 372 7.44 -1.75 -16.99
CA SER A 372 8.59 -2.43 -17.63
C SER A 372 8.29 -3.81 -18.25
N HIS A 373 7.06 -4.32 -18.19
CA HIS A 373 6.68 -5.54 -18.90
C HIS A 373 6.85 -5.33 -20.41
N TYR A 374 7.54 -6.24 -21.11
CA TYR A 374 7.86 -6.06 -22.54
C TYR A 374 6.63 -5.96 -23.47
N LEU A 375 5.45 -6.39 -23.01
CA LEU A 375 4.18 -6.20 -23.72
C LEU A 375 3.77 -4.71 -23.74
N ILE A 376 3.98 -3.97 -22.65
CA ILE A 376 3.68 -2.54 -22.56
C ILE A 376 4.80 -1.72 -23.20
N GLY A 377 6.05 -2.10 -22.97
CA GLY A 377 7.22 -1.49 -23.62
C GLY A 377 7.51 -0.05 -23.19
N ARG A 378 7.02 0.38 -22.02
CA ARG A 378 7.16 1.75 -21.48
C ARG A 378 7.70 1.73 -20.04
N PRO A 379 8.94 1.25 -19.80
CA PRO A 379 9.52 1.14 -18.46
C PRO A 379 9.52 2.47 -17.70
N GLU A 380 9.55 2.35 -16.38
CA GLU A 380 9.54 3.40 -15.37
C GLU A 380 10.74 4.36 -15.58
N ASN A 381 11.88 3.80 -16.02
CA ASN A 381 13.09 4.53 -16.39
C ASN A 381 12.84 5.70 -17.36
N GLN A 382 11.89 5.57 -18.30
CA GLN A 382 11.56 6.65 -19.25
C GLN A 382 10.90 7.88 -18.60
N LEU A 383 10.38 7.75 -17.37
CA LEU A 383 9.74 8.81 -16.59
C LEU A 383 10.64 9.32 -15.45
N THR A 384 11.27 8.43 -14.69
CA THR A 384 12.00 8.82 -13.45
C THR A 384 13.52 8.83 -13.63
N GLY A 385 14.02 8.23 -14.72
CA GLY A 385 15.43 7.90 -14.92
C GLY A 385 15.84 6.54 -14.32
N VAL A 386 14.96 5.93 -13.51
CA VAL A 386 15.21 4.68 -12.79
C VAL A 386 13.96 3.79 -12.76
N GLY A 387 14.09 2.55 -12.34
CA GLY A 387 12.97 1.62 -12.17
C GLY A 387 13.30 0.50 -11.20
N PHE A 388 12.26 -0.06 -10.58
CA PHE A 388 12.39 -1.09 -9.56
C PHE A 388 13.21 -2.31 -10.04
N LEU A 389 13.07 -2.69 -11.33
CA LEU A 389 13.77 -3.81 -11.98
C LEU A 389 15.30 -3.74 -11.99
N TRP A 390 15.85 -2.57 -11.70
CA TRP A 390 17.31 -2.35 -11.63
C TRP A 390 17.78 -1.92 -10.23
N GLY A 391 16.86 -1.83 -9.26
CA GLY A 391 17.16 -1.59 -7.84
C GLY A 391 16.79 -2.81 -6.98
N GLY A 392 15.54 -2.87 -6.53
CA GLY A 392 15.02 -3.92 -5.65
C GLY A 392 14.90 -3.44 -4.20
N TYR A 393 15.38 -4.24 -3.25
CA TYR A 393 15.29 -3.94 -1.83
C TYR A 393 16.64 -3.61 -1.20
N HIS A 394 16.59 -2.76 -0.18
CA HIS A 394 17.63 -2.57 0.82
C HIS A 394 16.94 -2.49 2.19
N LYS A 395 17.50 -3.14 3.23
CA LYS A 395 16.87 -3.24 4.57
C LYS A 395 15.47 -3.88 4.58
N SER A 396 15.09 -4.61 3.53
CA SER A 396 13.77 -5.24 3.39
C SER A 396 13.86 -6.58 2.65
N HIS A 397 12.83 -7.43 2.81
CA HIS A 397 12.72 -8.76 2.19
C HIS A 397 14.00 -9.63 2.30
N GLY A 398 14.70 -9.54 3.44
CA GLY A 398 15.96 -10.26 3.68
C GLY A 398 17.16 -9.76 2.87
N GLN A 399 17.02 -8.72 2.06
CA GLN A 399 18.08 -8.18 1.21
C GLN A 399 18.80 -7.01 1.92
N PHE A 400 20.13 -7.12 2.03
CA PHE A 400 21.00 -6.14 2.67
C PHE A 400 20.53 -5.68 4.07
N MET A 401 20.02 -6.61 4.89
CA MET A 401 19.54 -6.30 6.25
C MET A 401 20.65 -5.70 7.14
N ASP A 402 21.90 -6.10 6.94
CA ASP A 402 23.09 -5.57 7.63
C ASP A 402 23.76 -4.40 6.87
N GLY A 403 23.20 -3.96 5.74
CA GLY A 403 23.69 -2.82 4.96
C GLY A 403 23.64 -1.49 5.73
N LYS A 404 24.23 -0.43 5.17
CA LYS A 404 24.19 0.90 5.83
C LYS A 404 22.93 1.72 5.53
N GLY A 405 22.17 1.41 4.47
CA GLY A 405 21.08 2.26 4.00
C GLY A 405 21.56 3.67 3.58
N ALA A 406 22.71 3.73 2.91
CA ALA A 406 23.48 4.96 2.67
C ALA A 406 23.93 5.08 1.21
N PHE A 407 23.87 6.29 0.65
CA PHE A 407 24.35 6.58 -0.70
C PHE A 407 25.85 6.86 -0.69
N ARG A 408 26.60 6.24 -1.61
CA ARG A 408 27.98 6.59 -1.96
C ARG A 408 28.01 7.60 -3.11
N VAL A 409 28.70 8.71 -2.92
CA VAL A 409 28.74 9.84 -3.86
C VAL A 409 29.71 9.61 -5.01
N HIS A 410 29.27 9.87 -6.25
CA HIS A 410 30.08 9.74 -7.46
C HIS A 410 30.46 11.09 -8.08
N GLN A 411 29.53 12.06 -8.08
CA GLN A 411 29.67 13.35 -8.76
C GLN A 411 29.48 14.53 -7.78
N PRO A 412 30.43 14.78 -6.87
CA PRO A 412 30.27 15.76 -5.77
C PRO A 412 30.13 17.22 -6.24
N ASP A 413 30.67 17.57 -7.40
CA ASP A 413 30.62 18.95 -7.94
C ASP A 413 29.26 19.32 -8.56
N HIS A 414 28.33 18.36 -8.66
CA HIS A 414 26.98 18.61 -9.18
C HIS A 414 26.19 19.51 -8.21
N TRP A 415 25.40 20.45 -8.74
CA TRP A 415 24.67 21.47 -7.96
C TRP A 415 23.82 20.91 -6.82
N LEU A 416 23.37 19.66 -6.96
CA LEU A 416 22.60 18.92 -5.97
C LEU A 416 23.31 18.83 -4.61
N PHE A 417 24.64 18.67 -4.61
CA PHE A 417 25.47 18.53 -3.41
C PHE A 417 26.06 19.86 -2.92
N ALA A 418 25.68 21.00 -3.52
CA ALA A 418 26.17 22.31 -3.10
C ALA A 418 25.95 22.55 -1.60
N GLY A 419 26.99 22.98 -0.89
CA GLY A 419 26.93 23.24 0.56
C GLY A 419 26.85 21.99 1.45
N THR A 420 27.05 20.77 0.94
CA THR A 420 27.16 19.54 1.74
C THR A 420 28.59 19.22 2.20
N ASN A 421 29.60 19.74 1.49
CA ASN A 421 31.02 19.38 1.60
C ASN A 421 31.37 17.90 1.27
N LEU A 422 30.42 17.14 0.71
CA LEU A 422 30.65 15.77 0.23
C LEU A 422 31.72 15.73 -0.86
N ARG A 423 32.51 14.66 -0.84
CA ARG A 423 33.52 14.31 -1.84
C ARG A 423 33.12 13.03 -2.56
N ARG A 424 33.81 12.71 -3.65
CA ARG A 424 33.69 11.40 -4.29
C ARG A 424 34.04 10.31 -3.28
N ASP A 425 33.26 9.24 -3.28
CA ASP A 425 33.33 8.09 -2.39
C ASP A 425 32.90 8.32 -0.92
N ASP A 426 32.50 9.54 -0.52
CA ASP A 426 31.83 9.75 0.77
C ASP A 426 30.46 9.04 0.79
N GLU A 427 30.04 8.59 1.98
CA GLU A 427 28.72 8.00 2.22
C GLU A 427 27.84 8.95 3.06
N PHE A 428 26.55 9.06 2.75
CA PHE A 428 25.59 9.85 3.54
C PHE A 428 24.26 9.14 3.82
N GLY A 429 23.55 9.59 4.87
CA GLY A 429 22.23 9.09 5.26
C GLY A 429 22.19 7.79 6.08
N ALA A 430 23.33 7.14 6.30
CA ALA A 430 23.43 5.86 7.02
C ALA A 430 22.75 5.86 8.40
N LYS A 431 22.86 6.97 9.14
CA LYS A 431 22.30 7.14 10.50
C LYS A 431 20.77 7.01 10.54
N HIS A 432 20.12 7.30 9.42
CA HIS A 432 18.66 7.37 9.31
C HIS A 432 18.09 6.38 8.28
N SER A 433 18.94 5.53 7.67
CA SER A 433 18.58 4.56 6.63
C SER A 433 17.78 5.19 5.49
N ILE A 434 18.32 6.23 4.84
CA ILE A 434 17.63 6.93 3.73
C ILE A 434 17.54 6.10 2.44
N VAL A 435 18.34 5.03 2.34
CA VAL A 435 18.17 3.98 1.33
C VAL A 435 17.54 2.78 2.02
N GLY A 436 16.26 2.57 1.76
CA GLY A 436 15.45 1.63 2.52
C GLY A 436 14.07 1.37 1.94
N TYR A 437 13.48 0.31 2.48
CA TYR A 437 12.38 -0.46 1.93
C TYR A 437 12.61 -0.86 0.47
N GLU A 438 12.13 -0.07 -0.49
CA GLU A 438 12.23 -0.32 -1.93
C GLU A 438 13.08 0.74 -2.64
N CYS A 439 13.73 0.32 -3.71
CA CYS A 439 14.81 1.04 -4.38
C CYS A 439 14.67 0.92 -5.90
N ASP A 440 14.86 2.05 -6.60
CA ASP A 440 14.83 2.12 -8.06
C ASP A 440 16.25 2.36 -8.60
N GLY A 441 16.59 1.71 -9.71
CA GLY A 441 17.91 1.80 -10.34
C GLY A 441 17.85 1.88 -11.87
N CYS A 442 19.00 1.80 -12.52
CA CYS A 442 19.11 1.62 -13.98
C CYS A 442 20.22 0.61 -14.31
N GLU A 443 20.29 0.15 -15.55
CA GLU A 443 21.41 -0.63 -16.04
C GLU A 443 22.67 0.26 -16.11
N LEU A 444 23.77 -0.20 -15.51
CA LEU A 444 25.02 0.56 -15.34
C LEU A 444 26.23 -0.21 -15.87
N ASP A 445 27.03 0.45 -16.71
CA ASP A 445 28.43 0.10 -16.93
C ASP A 445 29.32 0.84 -15.91
N TRP A 446 30.46 0.27 -15.53
CA TRP A 446 31.46 0.96 -14.71
C TRP A 446 32.66 1.38 -15.56
N LYS A 447 32.91 2.69 -15.66
CA LYS A 447 33.99 3.30 -16.45
C LYS A 447 34.80 4.22 -15.54
N ASP A 448 36.11 3.98 -15.41
CA ASP A 448 37.02 4.73 -14.54
C ASP A 448 36.52 4.89 -13.08
N GLY A 449 35.88 3.82 -12.58
CA GLY A 449 35.28 3.77 -11.24
C GLY A 449 34.05 4.66 -11.05
N LEU A 450 33.43 5.14 -12.13
CA LEU A 450 32.14 5.84 -12.12
C LEU A 450 31.05 4.95 -12.75
N PRO A 451 29.83 4.93 -12.20
CA PRO A 451 28.68 4.30 -12.85
C PRO A 451 28.18 5.18 -14.01
N VAL A 452 27.95 4.55 -15.17
CA VAL A 452 27.46 5.20 -16.39
C VAL A 452 26.23 4.42 -16.88
N PRO A 453 25.05 5.05 -17.06
CA PRO A 453 23.88 4.39 -17.61
C PRO A 453 24.16 3.81 -19.00
N THR A 454 23.55 2.66 -19.30
CA THR A 454 23.63 2.05 -20.64
C THR A 454 22.56 2.57 -21.60
N HIS A 455 21.50 3.18 -21.05
CA HIS A 455 20.28 3.64 -21.71
C HIS A 455 19.42 2.54 -22.38
N ARG A 456 19.86 1.26 -22.34
CA ARG A 456 19.16 0.13 -22.99
C ARG A 456 17.84 -0.24 -22.30
N ASP A 457 17.70 0.14 -21.03
CA ASP A 457 16.50 -0.02 -20.20
C ASP A 457 15.49 1.13 -20.35
N GLY A 458 15.77 2.11 -21.21
CA GLY A 458 14.93 3.31 -21.38
C GLY A 458 15.32 4.48 -20.48
N THR A 459 16.40 4.38 -19.70
CA THR A 459 16.97 5.51 -18.94
C THR A 459 17.42 6.62 -19.89
N PRO A 460 16.97 7.88 -19.73
CA PRO A 460 17.24 8.97 -20.68
C PRO A 460 18.74 9.21 -20.92
N GLU A 461 19.11 9.58 -22.14
CA GLU A 461 20.50 9.88 -22.54
C GLU A 461 21.15 10.99 -21.73
N THR A 462 20.35 11.90 -21.15
CA THR A 462 20.81 13.01 -20.31
C THR A 462 20.90 12.66 -18.82
N PHE A 463 20.63 11.41 -18.41
CA PHE A 463 20.63 10.99 -17.01
C PHE A 463 22.05 10.88 -16.42
N GLN A 464 22.28 11.63 -15.36
CA GLN A 464 23.54 11.63 -14.59
C GLN A 464 23.34 10.85 -13.30
N VAL A 465 24.17 9.83 -13.09
CA VAL A 465 24.24 9.09 -11.83
C VAL A 465 25.12 9.87 -10.86
N LEU A 466 24.52 10.31 -9.75
CA LEU A 466 25.16 11.20 -8.79
C LEU A 466 25.60 10.47 -7.53
N ALA A 467 24.82 9.48 -7.08
CA ALA A 467 25.16 8.57 -5.99
C ALA A 467 24.47 7.21 -6.16
N THR A 468 25.05 6.14 -5.60
CA THR A 468 24.41 4.80 -5.60
C THR A 468 24.52 4.08 -4.25
N CYS A 469 23.63 3.13 -4.02
CA CYS A 469 23.70 2.18 -2.91
C CYS A 469 23.29 0.78 -3.42
N PRO A 470 24.02 -0.31 -3.12
CA PRO A 470 23.65 -1.65 -3.59
C PRO A 470 22.24 -2.04 -3.11
N ALA A 471 21.40 -2.46 -4.05
CA ALA A 471 20.06 -2.99 -3.79
C ALA A 471 19.94 -4.36 -4.47
N LYS A 472 19.02 -5.21 -4.02
CA LYS A 472 18.88 -6.55 -4.59
C LYS A 472 17.43 -6.98 -4.60
N TRP A 473 17.06 -7.67 -5.68
CA TRP A 473 15.76 -8.31 -5.79
C TRP A 473 15.64 -9.51 -4.87
N HIS A 474 14.52 -9.61 -4.17
CA HIS A 474 14.19 -10.84 -3.49
C HIS A 474 14.03 -11.97 -4.55
N PRO A 475 14.58 -13.17 -4.34
CA PRO A 475 14.66 -14.18 -5.39
C PRO A 475 13.34 -14.74 -5.92
N ASP A 476 12.18 -14.36 -5.38
CA ASP A 476 10.90 -15.00 -5.72
C ASP A 476 9.86 -14.02 -6.32
N ASP A 477 10.11 -12.71 -6.26
CA ASP A 477 9.09 -11.66 -6.51
C ASP A 477 8.61 -11.56 -7.96
N CYS A 478 9.40 -12.09 -8.89
CA CYS A 478 9.13 -12.06 -10.33
C CYS A 478 9.40 -13.38 -11.03
N GLU A 479 9.27 -14.51 -10.32
CA GLU A 479 9.23 -15.85 -10.96
C GLU A 479 8.11 -15.96 -12.02
N TRP A 480 7.11 -15.08 -11.98
CA TRP A 480 6.03 -14.97 -12.96
C TRP A 480 6.43 -14.26 -14.27
N TYR A 481 7.52 -13.48 -14.31
CA TYR A 481 7.92 -12.70 -15.47
C TYR A 481 9.03 -13.39 -16.26
N GLU A 482 8.80 -13.75 -17.51
CA GLU A 482 9.69 -14.60 -18.29
C GLU A 482 11.02 -13.95 -18.72
N LYS A 483 11.12 -12.61 -18.62
CA LYS A 483 12.36 -11.85 -18.88
C LYS A 483 13.14 -11.48 -17.61
N TRP A 484 12.70 -11.96 -16.45
CA TRP A 484 13.32 -11.66 -15.18
C TRP A 484 14.64 -12.41 -14.95
N GLU A 485 15.59 -11.74 -14.30
CA GLU A 485 16.87 -12.31 -13.88
C GLU A 485 16.83 -12.56 -12.37
N ARG A 486 16.86 -13.85 -11.98
CA ARG A 486 16.66 -14.25 -10.58
C ARG A 486 17.73 -13.69 -9.65
N GLY A 487 17.30 -12.88 -8.69
CA GLY A 487 18.16 -12.33 -7.64
C GLY A 487 19.18 -11.30 -8.13
N ARG A 488 18.88 -10.57 -9.22
CA ARG A 488 19.67 -9.44 -9.72
C ARG A 488 20.13 -8.54 -8.55
N VAL A 489 21.44 -8.30 -8.48
CA VAL A 489 22.01 -7.22 -7.66
C VAL A 489 22.01 -5.97 -8.51
N GLY A 490 21.24 -4.98 -8.07
CA GLY A 490 21.12 -3.67 -8.68
C GLY A 490 21.65 -2.57 -7.75
N ASN A 491 21.17 -1.35 -7.94
CA ASN A 491 21.45 -0.24 -7.03
C ASN A 491 20.19 0.61 -6.84
N ALA A 492 19.99 1.15 -5.64
CA ALA A 492 19.30 2.43 -5.52
C ALA A 492 20.16 3.48 -6.22
N VAL A 493 19.60 4.21 -7.17
CA VAL A 493 20.32 5.21 -7.97
C VAL A 493 19.71 6.59 -7.75
N LEU A 494 20.52 7.49 -7.20
CA LEU A 494 20.19 8.91 -7.06
C LEU A 494 20.79 9.66 -8.25
N GLY A 495 19.95 10.39 -8.99
CA GLY A 495 20.34 10.99 -10.26
C GLY A 495 19.39 12.06 -10.79
N VAL A 496 19.79 12.69 -11.89
CA VAL A 496 19.06 13.79 -12.53
C VAL A 496 19.14 13.66 -14.06
N TYR A 497 18.04 13.89 -14.78
CA TYR A 497 18.04 14.11 -16.23
C TYR A 497 17.27 15.38 -16.62
N THR A 498 17.36 15.76 -17.90
CA THR A 498 16.58 16.87 -18.48
C THR A 498 15.90 16.46 -19.79
N ARG A 499 14.61 16.82 -19.94
CA ARG A 499 13.79 16.59 -21.15
C ARG A 499 12.75 17.71 -21.30
N GLY A 500 13.23 18.92 -21.57
CA GLY A 500 12.44 20.15 -21.42
C GLY A 500 12.62 20.69 -19.99
N GLY A 501 11.95 20.07 -19.02
CA GLY A 501 12.18 20.30 -17.59
C GLY A 501 13.27 19.39 -17.00
N THR A 502 13.57 19.59 -15.71
CA THR A 502 14.51 18.78 -14.93
C THR A 502 13.77 17.73 -14.12
N VAL A 503 14.25 16.48 -14.15
CA VAL A 503 13.73 15.39 -13.31
C VAL A 503 14.82 14.90 -12.37
N PHE A 504 14.55 14.95 -11.07
CA PHE A 504 15.35 14.35 -10.01
C PHE A 504 14.71 13.05 -9.53
N THR A 505 15.54 12.06 -9.21
CA THR A 505 15.14 10.87 -8.44
C THR A 505 16.15 10.59 -7.34
N CYS A 506 15.67 10.22 -6.15
CA CYS A 506 16.50 9.61 -5.12
C CYS A 506 16.61 8.09 -5.29
N GLY A 507 15.69 7.44 -6.01
CA GLY A 507 15.66 5.99 -6.20
C GLY A 507 15.46 5.19 -4.91
N SER A 508 14.77 5.73 -3.90
CA SER A 508 14.41 4.99 -2.68
C SER A 508 13.22 5.59 -1.93
N THR A 509 12.37 4.71 -1.39
CA THR A 509 11.20 5.06 -0.59
C THR A 509 11.55 5.84 0.68
N ASP A 510 12.67 5.51 1.32
CA ASP A 510 12.98 5.96 2.67
C ASP A 510 13.68 7.33 2.79
N TRP A 511 13.78 8.13 1.72
CA TRP A 511 14.41 9.47 1.76
C TRP A 511 13.87 10.36 2.89
N ALA A 512 12.56 10.32 3.12
CA ALA A 512 11.88 11.06 4.17
C ALA A 512 12.34 10.71 5.60
N HIS A 513 13.01 9.57 5.82
CA HIS A 513 13.61 9.21 7.10
C HIS A 513 14.75 10.15 7.51
N GLY A 514 15.55 10.64 6.54
CA GLY A 514 16.59 11.64 6.80
C GLY A 514 15.99 12.97 7.26
N LEU A 515 14.92 13.42 6.60
CA LEU A 515 14.18 14.64 6.98
C LEU A 515 13.50 14.51 8.35
N ARG A 516 12.94 13.33 8.66
CA ARG A 516 12.40 13.01 10.00
C ARG A 516 13.49 13.02 11.08
N GLY A 517 14.70 12.63 10.71
CA GLY A 517 15.84 12.43 11.60
C GLY A 517 16.73 13.66 11.82
N GLY A 518 16.58 14.71 11.02
CA GLY A 518 17.48 15.86 11.00
C GLY A 518 18.85 15.56 10.37
N ASP A 519 18.87 14.77 9.29
CA ASP A 519 20.10 14.49 8.54
C ASP A 519 20.52 15.70 7.71
N GLU A 520 21.53 16.44 8.17
CA GLU A 520 21.97 17.72 7.58
C GLU A 520 22.27 17.64 6.08
N VAL A 521 22.77 16.51 5.59
CA VAL A 521 23.09 16.29 4.17
C VAL A 521 21.82 16.05 3.36
N THR A 522 20.93 15.17 3.84
CA THR A 522 19.62 14.92 3.22
C THR A 522 18.77 16.19 3.18
N GLU A 523 18.78 16.97 4.27
CA GLU A 523 18.12 18.27 4.33
C GLU A 523 18.73 19.26 3.33
N ARG A 524 20.06 19.39 3.28
CA ARG A 524 20.74 20.30 2.34
C ARG A 524 20.42 19.95 0.89
N ILE A 525 20.49 18.68 0.51
CA ILE A 525 20.13 18.21 -0.83
C ILE A 525 18.67 18.51 -1.14
N THR A 526 17.76 18.26 -0.19
CA THR A 526 16.32 18.53 -0.38
C THR A 526 16.06 20.03 -0.58
N ARG A 527 16.70 20.91 0.20
CA ARG A 527 16.65 22.37 -0.02
C ARG A 527 17.15 22.74 -1.41
N ASN A 528 18.33 22.25 -1.82
CA ASN A 528 18.90 22.52 -3.13
C ASN A 528 17.93 22.14 -4.28
N ILE A 529 17.17 21.05 -4.14
CA ILE A 529 16.13 20.64 -5.11
C ILE A 529 14.96 21.61 -5.10
N LEU A 530 14.35 21.87 -3.93
CA LEU A 530 13.16 22.73 -3.83
C LEU A 530 13.47 24.18 -4.23
N ASP A 531 14.61 24.72 -3.79
CA ASP A 531 15.09 26.07 -4.08
C ASP A 531 15.44 26.26 -5.56
N ARG A 532 15.94 25.22 -6.26
CA ARG A 532 16.33 25.33 -7.68
C ARG A 532 15.18 25.03 -8.63
N LEU A 533 14.32 24.06 -8.30
CA LEU A 533 13.29 23.56 -9.22
C LEU A 533 11.90 24.13 -8.94
N GLY A 534 11.66 24.64 -7.73
CA GLY A 534 10.39 25.21 -7.28
C GLY A 534 10.28 26.73 -7.40
N THR A 535 11.39 27.47 -7.64
CA THR A 535 11.35 28.93 -7.85
C THR A 535 11.06 29.31 -9.31
N PRO A 536 10.59 30.55 -9.57
CA PRO A 536 10.28 31.04 -10.93
C PRO A 536 11.46 31.07 -11.91
#